data_AF-A0A238UA01-F1
#
_entry.id   AF-A0A238UA01-F1
#
_cell.length_a   1.000
_cell.length_b   1.000
_cell.length_c   1.000
_cell.angle_alpha   90.00
_cell.angle_beta   90.00
_cell.angle_gamma   90.00
#
_symmetry.space_group_name_H-M   'P 1'
#
loop_
_entity.id
_entity.type
_entity.pdbx_description
1 polymer ?
#
loop_
_entity_poly.entity_id
_entity_poly.type
_entity_poly.pdbx_seq_one_letter_code
_entity_poly.pdbx_strand_id
1 'polypeptide(L)'
;MKKTTLTLFFALFIALTSLAQAKYHRIKILGTTAKSVCDYYSGNSTISSTRKINFYGLSSKLNVGSLYYTNSKYYIVTQATDVYEQDADDDWTVSIQPTPITNYQCKKYIRVARLGSTYTEANRNFCTNRVLENVKANYYWTGTLSTGNVYIIDNEYYKVISISNTSNQDADENWSGTHHSSAINFACKRFHKLGRISSPCSNYISRTYKLNLENLPSKLTVGKSYRINGTYYKVISSSDFQDQDADDDLYVSNLVGPYSCRVSTNDLTTNEITHTPIQIVVFDMLGKKVKAYEATSMDKVDTRGLGKGVYILKSKAGTKKILIK
;
A
#
# COMPACT_ATOMS: atom_id res chain seq x y z
N MET A 1 54.16 -59.02 -30.32
CA MET A 1 53.61 -57.64 -30.47
C MET A 1 52.09 -57.71 -30.65
N LYS A 2 51.28 -57.69 -29.57
CA LYS A 2 49.80 -57.70 -29.61
C LYS A 2 49.18 -57.05 -28.35
N LYS A 3 49.69 -55.90 -27.90
CA LYS A 3 49.15 -55.18 -26.72
C LYS A 3 48.81 -53.70 -26.99
N THR A 4 49.33 -53.10 -28.05
CA THR A 4 49.13 -51.68 -28.38
C THR A 4 47.80 -51.38 -29.08
N THR A 5 47.17 -52.35 -29.74
CA THR A 5 45.91 -52.13 -30.48
C THR A 5 44.68 -52.05 -29.55
N LEU A 6 44.72 -52.70 -28.39
CA LEU A 6 43.58 -52.72 -27.45
C LEU A 6 43.44 -51.41 -26.66
N THR A 7 44.57 -50.77 -26.32
CA THR A 7 44.60 -49.48 -25.62
C THR A 7 44.12 -48.33 -26.49
N LEU A 8 44.39 -48.40 -27.81
CA LEU A 8 43.91 -47.39 -28.76
C LEU A 8 42.38 -47.44 -28.95
N PHE A 9 41.79 -48.64 -28.96
CA PHE A 9 40.33 -48.81 -29.00
C PHE A 9 39.65 -48.34 -27.71
N PHE A 10 40.25 -48.56 -26.54
CA PHE A 10 39.71 -48.08 -25.26
C PHE A 10 39.79 -46.54 -25.15
N ALA A 11 40.88 -45.93 -25.61
CA ALA A 11 41.00 -44.46 -25.65
C ALA A 11 40.02 -43.81 -26.63
N LEU A 12 39.75 -44.46 -27.78
CA LEU A 12 38.74 -43.99 -28.74
C LEU A 12 37.31 -44.15 -28.16
N PHE A 13 37.03 -45.24 -27.43
CA PHE A 13 35.72 -45.46 -26.81
C PHE A 13 35.44 -44.49 -25.64
N ILE A 14 36.46 -44.12 -24.85
CA ILE A 14 36.33 -43.11 -23.78
C ILE A 14 36.18 -41.69 -24.37
N ALA A 15 36.81 -41.40 -25.51
CA ALA A 15 36.61 -40.13 -26.22
C ALA A 15 35.21 -40.03 -26.88
N LEU A 16 34.58 -41.16 -27.21
CA LEU A 16 33.20 -41.22 -27.71
C LEU A 16 32.15 -41.13 -26.59
N THR A 17 32.45 -41.48 -25.34
CA THR A 17 31.51 -41.33 -24.21
C THR A 17 31.53 -39.96 -23.54
N SER A 18 32.46 -39.07 -23.92
CA SER A 18 32.43 -37.66 -23.52
C SER A 18 31.66 -36.76 -24.50
N LEU A 19 30.87 -37.34 -25.41
CA LEU A 19 29.80 -36.60 -26.10
C LEU A 19 28.98 -35.88 -25.02
N ALA A 20 29.02 -34.54 -25.04
CA ALA A 20 28.45 -33.68 -24.01
C ALA A 20 27.04 -34.17 -23.64
N GLN A 21 26.91 -34.80 -22.46
CA GLN A 21 25.65 -35.38 -22.02
C GLN A 21 24.60 -34.28 -22.01
N ALA A 22 23.52 -34.51 -22.75
CA ALA A 22 22.41 -33.57 -22.78
C ALA A 22 21.82 -33.40 -21.37
N LYS A 23 21.43 -32.16 -21.06
CA LYS A 23 20.79 -31.83 -19.78
C LYS A 23 19.34 -31.47 -20.04
N TYR A 24 18.42 -32.21 -19.43
CA TYR A 24 16.99 -32.00 -19.61
C TYR A 24 16.47 -30.80 -18.80
N HIS A 25 15.59 -30.02 -19.42
CA HIS A 25 14.95 -28.85 -18.84
C HIS A 25 13.48 -28.81 -19.23
N ARG A 26 12.64 -28.27 -18.34
CA ARG A 26 11.34 -27.71 -18.75
C ARG A 26 11.46 -26.21 -18.79
N ILE A 27 10.98 -25.62 -19.88
CA ILE A 27 11.06 -24.19 -20.11
C ILE A 27 9.69 -23.62 -20.48
N LYS A 28 9.44 -22.36 -20.15
CA LYS A 28 8.36 -21.57 -20.73
C LYS A 28 8.95 -20.64 -21.77
N ILE A 29 8.55 -20.82 -23.03
CA ILE A 29 8.95 -19.92 -24.11
C ILE A 29 8.13 -18.63 -23.97
N LEU A 30 8.84 -17.51 -23.87
CA LEU A 30 8.23 -16.19 -23.70
C LEU A 30 8.01 -15.52 -25.05
N GLY A 31 8.86 -15.78 -26.03
CA GLY A 31 8.79 -15.25 -27.39
C GLY A 31 10.16 -14.97 -27.98
N THR A 32 10.22 -14.30 -29.13
CA THR A 32 11.48 -13.94 -29.81
C THR A 32 11.96 -12.53 -29.49
N THR A 33 11.11 -11.72 -28.86
CA THR A 33 11.41 -10.32 -28.56
C THR A 33 11.48 -10.06 -27.07
N ALA A 34 12.27 -9.05 -26.71
CA ALA A 34 12.26 -8.41 -25.41
C ALA A 34 10.81 -8.09 -24.94
N LYS A 35 9.98 -7.52 -25.81
CA LYS A 35 8.59 -7.19 -25.46
C LYS A 35 7.81 -8.40 -24.94
N SER A 36 8.00 -9.58 -25.53
CA SER A 36 7.29 -10.80 -25.12
C SER A 36 7.67 -11.25 -23.70
N VAL A 37 8.91 -11.02 -23.28
CA VAL A 37 9.35 -11.20 -21.89
C VAL A 37 8.60 -10.25 -20.95
N CYS A 38 8.40 -9.00 -21.37
CA CYS A 38 7.66 -8.03 -20.56
C CYS A 38 6.17 -8.36 -20.48
N ASP A 39 5.56 -8.82 -21.56
CA ASP A 39 4.16 -9.25 -21.56
C ASP A 39 3.96 -10.43 -20.58
N TYR A 40 4.93 -11.35 -20.49
CA TYR A 40 4.94 -12.46 -19.52
C TYR A 40 4.94 -11.97 -18.07
N TYR A 41 5.94 -11.18 -17.67
CA TYR A 41 6.02 -10.66 -16.30
C TYR A 41 4.89 -9.68 -15.95
N SER A 42 4.20 -9.17 -16.97
CA SER A 42 3.05 -8.31 -16.83
C SER A 42 1.72 -9.06 -16.63
N GLY A 43 1.72 -10.39 -16.76
CA GLY A 43 0.50 -11.20 -16.73
C GLY A 43 -0.39 -11.02 -17.98
N ASN A 44 0.13 -10.35 -19.02
CA ASN A 44 -0.60 -10.07 -20.25
C ASN A 44 -0.32 -11.10 -21.36
N SER A 45 0.64 -12.01 -21.17
CA SER A 45 0.89 -13.06 -22.16
C SER A 45 -0.04 -14.25 -21.95
N THR A 46 -0.69 -14.69 -23.02
CA THR A 46 -1.01 -16.11 -23.19
C THR A 46 0.32 -16.86 -23.39
N ILE A 47 0.86 -17.42 -22.30
CA ILE A 47 2.12 -18.17 -22.32
C ILE A 47 2.05 -19.23 -23.42
N SER A 48 3.00 -19.22 -24.35
CA SER A 48 2.81 -19.92 -25.63
C SER A 48 3.02 -21.44 -25.56
N SER A 49 3.62 -21.97 -24.48
CA SER A 49 3.66 -23.39 -24.11
C SER A 49 4.81 -23.62 -23.12
N THR A 50 4.61 -24.55 -22.19
CA THR A 50 5.75 -25.20 -21.52
C THR A 50 6.31 -26.25 -22.48
N ARG A 51 7.63 -26.30 -22.64
CA ARG A 51 8.34 -27.27 -23.49
C ARG A 51 9.37 -28.05 -22.68
N LYS A 52 9.57 -29.31 -23.02
CA LYS A 52 10.65 -30.17 -22.53
C LYS A 52 11.81 -30.11 -23.52
N ILE A 53 13.00 -29.76 -23.08
CA ILE A 53 14.16 -29.53 -23.95
C ILE A 53 15.37 -30.25 -23.40
N ASN A 54 16.08 -30.96 -24.26
CA ASN A 54 17.43 -31.42 -23.97
C ASN A 54 18.45 -30.42 -24.48
N PHE A 55 19.34 -29.95 -23.61
CA PHE A 55 20.42 -29.04 -23.99
C PHE A 55 21.75 -29.79 -24.13
N TYR A 56 22.33 -29.77 -25.32
CA TYR A 56 23.67 -30.31 -25.60
C TYR A 56 24.72 -29.22 -25.51
N GLY A 57 25.90 -29.55 -24.97
CA GLY A 57 27.03 -28.62 -24.85
C GLY A 57 27.04 -27.77 -23.57
N LEU A 58 26.08 -27.97 -22.67
CA LEU A 58 26.09 -27.31 -21.36
C LEU A 58 27.12 -27.96 -20.42
N SER A 59 27.93 -27.12 -19.78
CA SER A 59 28.83 -27.55 -18.70
C SER A 59 28.08 -27.89 -17.41
N SER A 60 26.99 -27.16 -17.12
CA SER A 60 26.09 -27.39 -15.99
C SER A 60 24.64 -27.11 -16.39
N LYS A 61 23.67 -27.68 -15.67
CA LYS A 61 22.26 -27.34 -15.87
C LYS A 61 22.02 -25.84 -15.65
N LEU A 62 20.99 -25.32 -16.29
CA LEU A 62 20.56 -23.93 -16.12
C LEU A 62 19.79 -23.77 -14.81
N ASN A 63 19.90 -22.60 -14.20
CA ASN A 63 19.19 -22.27 -12.97
C ASN A 63 17.69 -22.15 -13.20
N VAL A 64 16.91 -22.86 -12.38
CA VAL A 64 15.43 -22.75 -12.35
C VAL A 64 15.02 -21.33 -11.94
N GLY A 65 13.97 -20.80 -12.56
CA GLY A 65 13.46 -19.44 -12.37
C GLY A 65 14.24 -18.37 -13.12
N SER A 66 15.38 -18.71 -13.73
CA SER A 66 16.20 -17.74 -14.47
C SER A 66 15.75 -17.58 -15.92
N LEU A 67 15.88 -16.34 -16.43
CA LEU A 67 15.62 -15.96 -17.81
C LEU A 67 16.89 -16.16 -18.67
N TYR A 68 16.73 -16.74 -19.85
CA TYR A 68 17.80 -16.92 -20.82
C TYR A 68 17.33 -16.54 -22.23
N TYR A 69 18.29 -16.28 -23.11
CA TYR A 69 18.07 -16.11 -24.54
C TYR A 69 19.01 -17.04 -25.31
N THR A 70 18.43 -18.00 -26.03
CA THR A 70 19.16 -18.87 -26.95
C THR A 70 18.22 -19.33 -28.07
N ASN A 71 18.75 -19.82 -29.17
CA ASN A 71 17.96 -20.26 -30.33
C ASN A 71 16.89 -19.23 -30.74
N SER A 72 17.27 -17.95 -30.69
CA SER A 72 16.43 -16.79 -31.00
C SER A 72 15.15 -16.65 -30.16
N LYS A 73 15.10 -17.28 -28.98
CA LYS A 73 13.94 -17.27 -28.08
C LYS A 73 14.33 -16.89 -26.66
N TYR A 74 13.51 -16.08 -26.02
CA TYR A 74 13.54 -15.87 -24.58
C TYR A 74 12.74 -16.97 -23.89
N TYR A 75 13.30 -17.53 -22.82
CA TYR A 75 12.63 -18.56 -22.02
C TYR A 75 13.02 -18.49 -20.55
N ILE A 76 12.11 -18.94 -19.69
CA ILE A 76 12.39 -19.18 -18.27
C ILE A 76 12.44 -20.67 -18.02
N VAL A 77 13.46 -21.11 -17.29
CA VAL A 77 13.59 -22.49 -16.85
C VAL A 77 12.63 -22.74 -15.69
N THR A 78 11.72 -23.69 -15.85
CA THR A 78 10.79 -24.10 -14.79
C THR A 78 11.21 -25.40 -14.10
N GLN A 79 12.05 -26.20 -14.76
CA GLN A 79 12.66 -27.41 -14.19
C GLN A 79 14.00 -27.67 -14.88
N ALA A 80 14.98 -28.22 -14.16
CA ALA A 80 16.31 -28.55 -14.70
C ALA A 80 16.90 -29.78 -14.02
N THR A 81 17.45 -30.71 -14.82
CA THR A 81 18.16 -31.91 -14.36
C THR A 81 19.42 -32.13 -15.19
N ASP A 82 20.42 -32.77 -14.60
CA ASP A 82 21.67 -33.14 -15.29
C ASP A 82 21.55 -34.45 -16.07
N VAL A 83 20.34 -35.01 -16.15
CA VAL A 83 20.02 -36.26 -16.83
C VAL A 83 19.43 -35.94 -18.21
N TYR A 84 19.77 -36.76 -19.20
CA TYR A 84 19.12 -36.77 -20.51
C TYR A 84 17.80 -37.55 -20.43
N GLU A 85 16.72 -36.99 -20.97
CA GLU A 85 15.45 -37.72 -21.13
C GLU A 85 15.08 -37.84 -22.61
N GLN A 86 14.67 -39.06 -23.01
CA GLN A 86 14.19 -39.33 -24.37
C GLN A 86 12.81 -38.73 -24.66
N ASP A 87 12.11 -38.20 -23.65
CA ASP A 87 10.76 -37.66 -23.75
C ASP A 87 10.71 -36.14 -24.03
N ALA A 88 11.87 -35.53 -24.36
CA ALA A 88 11.94 -34.11 -24.68
C ALA A 88 11.16 -33.79 -25.96
N ASP A 89 10.56 -32.60 -26.00
CA ASP A 89 9.85 -32.10 -27.18
C ASP A 89 10.82 -31.63 -28.26
N ASP A 90 12.05 -31.25 -27.88
CA ASP A 90 13.06 -30.68 -28.76
C ASP A 90 14.48 -30.84 -28.18
N ASP A 91 15.48 -30.75 -29.06
CA ASP A 91 16.91 -30.91 -28.75
C ASP A 91 17.65 -29.62 -29.15
N TRP A 92 18.23 -28.91 -28.19
CA TRP A 92 18.91 -27.63 -28.42
C TRP A 92 20.41 -27.76 -28.20
N THR A 93 21.20 -27.39 -29.21
CA THR A 93 22.66 -27.31 -29.06
C THR A 93 23.05 -25.89 -28.64
N VAL A 94 23.91 -25.77 -27.63
CA VAL A 94 24.50 -24.49 -27.24
C VAL A 94 26.02 -24.57 -27.33
N SER A 95 26.63 -23.56 -27.96
CA SER A 95 28.09 -23.48 -28.14
C SER A 95 28.81 -22.94 -26.89
N ILE A 96 28.09 -22.19 -26.06
CA ILE A 96 28.57 -21.61 -24.80
C ILE A 96 27.51 -21.75 -23.73
N GLN A 97 27.93 -21.82 -22.46
CA GLN A 97 27.01 -21.80 -21.31
C GLN A 97 26.20 -20.49 -21.33
N PRO A 98 24.88 -20.53 -21.51
CA PRO A 98 24.05 -19.34 -21.45
C PRO A 98 24.16 -18.68 -20.07
N THR A 99 24.43 -17.38 -20.05
CA THR A 99 24.43 -16.60 -18.82
C THR A 99 23.00 -16.13 -18.51
N PRO A 100 22.53 -16.25 -17.25
CA PRO A 100 21.22 -15.72 -16.87
C PRO A 100 21.13 -14.22 -17.18
N ILE A 101 20.01 -13.80 -17.76
CA ILE A 101 19.71 -12.39 -17.98
C ILE A 101 19.19 -11.81 -16.66
N THR A 102 20.04 -11.05 -15.97
CA THR A 102 19.75 -10.48 -14.65
C THR A 102 19.25 -9.03 -14.70
N ASN A 103 19.55 -8.30 -15.78
CA ASN A 103 19.23 -6.87 -15.93
C ASN A 103 18.11 -6.62 -16.96
N TYR A 104 17.12 -7.51 -17.00
CA TYR A 104 16.00 -7.34 -17.91
C TYR A 104 14.98 -6.36 -17.34
N GLN A 105 14.91 -5.15 -17.91
CA GLN A 105 14.03 -4.09 -17.41
C GLN A 105 12.78 -3.94 -18.27
N CYS A 106 11.61 -4.24 -17.69
CA CYS A 106 10.33 -3.91 -18.31
C CYS A 106 9.86 -2.55 -17.86
N LYS A 107 9.50 -1.70 -18.84
CA LYS A 107 8.85 -0.43 -18.58
C LYS A 107 7.35 -0.64 -18.43
N LYS A 108 6.79 -0.21 -17.31
CA LYS A 108 5.35 -0.08 -17.11
C LYS A 108 5.01 1.38 -16.94
N TYR A 109 3.88 1.79 -17.47
CA TYR A 109 3.34 3.11 -17.15
C TYR A 109 2.49 2.99 -15.88
N ILE A 110 2.81 3.79 -14.88
CA ILE A 110 2.06 3.86 -13.63
C ILE A 110 1.50 5.27 -13.44
N ARG A 111 0.33 5.34 -12.83
CA ARG A 111 -0.20 6.57 -12.25
C ARG A 111 -0.23 6.38 -10.75
N VAL A 112 0.36 7.32 -10.03
CA VAL A 112 0.44 7.27 -8.57
C VAL A 112 -0.02 8.58 -7.97
N ALA A 113 -0.54 8.51 -6.74
CA ALA A 113 -0.85 9.67 -5.92
C ALA A 113 0.21 9.80 -4.83
N ARG A 114 0.93 10.91 -4.81
CA ARG A 114 1.84 11.27 -3.72
C ARG A 114 1.05 11.55 -2.45
N LEU A 115 1.42 10.88 -1.37
CA LEU A 115 0.78 10.97 -0.07
C LEU A 115 1.60 11.75 0.95
N GLY A 116 2.92 11.88 0.78
CA GLY A 116 3.78 12.65 1.68
C GLY A 116 5.18 12.05 1.80
N SER A 117 6.06 12.74 2.54
CA SER A 117 7.44 12.31 2.77
C SER A 117 7.65 11.60 4.11
N THR A 118 6.63 11.55 4.97
CA THR A 118 6.68 10.86 6.27
C THR A 118 5.51 9.88 6.40
N TYR A 119 5.70 8.82 7.18
CA TYR A 119 4.65 7.83 7.44
C TYR A 119 3.37 8.49 7.99
N THR A 120 3.50 9.39 8.96
CA THR A 120 2.35 10.07 9.60
C THR A 120 1.56 10.92 8.60
N GLU A 121 2.25 11.69 7.76
CA GLU A 121 1.59 12.48 6.73
C GLU A 121 0.91 11.59 5.68
N ALA A 122 1.62 10.57 5.21
CA ALA A 122 1.13 9.66 4.20
C ALA A 122 -0.08 8.85 4.67
N ASN A 123 -0.05 8.34 5.90
CA ASN A 123 -1.18 7.65 6.52
C ASN A 123 -2.40 8.58 6.63
N ARG A 124 -2.21 9.81 7.12
CA ARG A 124 -3.28 10.82 7.20
C ARG A 124 -3.90 11.09 5.84
N ASN A 125 -3.07 11.32 4.82
CA ASN A 125 -3.53 11.66 3.47
C ASN A 125 -4.22 10.46 2.80
N PHE A 126 -3.69 9.25 2.98
CA PHE A 126 -4.35 8.01 2.54
C PHE A 126 -5.75 7.85 3.15
N CYS A 127 -5.86 7.96 4.47
CA CYS A 127 -7.11 7.73 5.19
C CYS A 127 -8.19 8.78 4.94
N THR A 128 -7.78 9.96 4.50
CA THR A 128 -8.69 11.06 4.14
C THR A 128 -8.93 11.15 2.64
N ASN A 129 -8.38 10.23 1.84
CA ASN A 129 -8.36 10.29 0.37
C ASN A 129 -7.80 11.62 -0.17
N ARG A 130 -6.92 12.27 0.60
CA ARG A 130 -6.24 13.48 0.16
C ARG A 130 -5.03 13.10 -0.67
N VAL A 131 -4.92 13.68 -1.85
CA VAL A 131 -3.76 13.53 -2.74
C VAL A 131 -3.00 14.84 -2.74
N LEU A 132 -1.68 14.79 -2.57
CA LEU A 132 -0.83 15.97 -2.70
C LEU A 132 -0.56 16.28 -4.17
N GLU A 133 -0.24 15.24 -4.93
CA GLU A 133 0.13 15.33 -6.34
C GLU A 133 -0.16 14.00 -7.03
N ASN A 134 -0.48 14.04 -8.32
CA ASN A 134 -0.55 12.84 -9.16
C ASN A 134 0.64 12.81 -10.09
N VAL A 135 1.39 11.71 -10.09
CA VAL A 135 2.55 11.52 -10.96
C VAL A 135 2.23 10.42 -11.96
N LYS A 136 2.59 10.67 -13.22
CA LYS A 136 2.61 9.66 -14.28
C LYS A 136 4.07 9.28 -14.54
N ALA A 137 4.42 8.02 -14.33
CA ALA A 137 5.80 7.59 -14.49
C ALA A 137 5.91 6.34 -15.36
N ASN A 138 6.95 6.29 -16.19
CA ASN A 138 7.45 5.04 -16.73
C ASN A 138 8.37 4.41 -15.69
N TYR A 139 7.93 3.29 -15.13
CA TYR A 139 8.63 2.59 -14.06
C TYR A 139 9.34 1.35 -14.62
N TYR A 140 10.67 1.30 -14.47
CA TYR A 140 11.47 0.11 -14.76
C TYR A 140 11.33 -0.88 -13.61
N TRP A 141 11.31 -2.18 -13.86
CA TRP A 141 10.75 -3.09 -12.88
C TRP A 141 11.51 -4.40 -12.68
N THR A 142 11.63 -4.82 -11.41
CA THR A 142 11.93 -6.20 -10.97
C THR A 142 10.94 -6.78 -9.94
N GLY A 143 9.99 -5.99 -9.39
CA GLY A 143 9.15 -6.33 -8.20
C GLY A 143 7.66 -6.65 -8.43
N THR A 144 6.73 -6.33 -7.53
CA THR A 144 5.28 -6.34 -7.82
C THR A 144 4.51 -5.21 -7.15
N LEU A 145 4.29 -4.09 -7.85
CA LEU A 145 3.31 -3.07 -7.49
C LEU A 145 1.89 -3.53 -7.87
N SER A 146 0.93 -3.20 -7.02
CA SER A 146 -0.50 -3.46 -7.24
C SER A 146 -1.30 -2.19 -7.05
N THR A 147 -2.31 -1.99 -7.89
CA THR A 147 -3.27 -0.89 -7.78
C THR A 147 -3.92 -0.87 -6.39
N GLY A 148 -4.06 0.32 -5.81
CA GLY A 148 -4.64 0.55 -4.49
C GLY A 148 -3.64 0.51 -3.34
N ASN A 149 -2.53 -0.21 -3.50
CA ASN A 149 -1.49 -0.33 -2.47
C ASN A 149 -0.60 0.92 -2.42
N VAL A 150 0.06 1.10 -1.26
CA VAL A 150 1.03 2.17 -1.02
C VAL A 150 2.43 1.60 -0.97
N TYR A 151 3.39 2.33 -1.53
CA TYR A 151 4.81 2.00 -1.53
C TYR A 151 5.63 3.24 -1.19
N ILE A 152 6.81 3.05 -0.61
CA ILE A 152 7.84 4.09 -0.61
C ILE A 152 8.56 3.98 -1.95
N ILE A 153 8.66 5.08 -2.70
CA ILE A 153 9.44 5.21 -3.94
C ILE A 153 10.29 6.47 -3.78
N ASP A 154 11.62 6.34 -3.92
CA ASP A 154 12.56 7.45 -3.75
C ASP A 154 12.36 8.24 -2.43
N ASN A 155 12.13 7.52 -1.33
CA ASN A 155 11.88 8.04 0.02
C ASN A 155 10.55 8.79 0.22
N GLU A 156 9.62 8.73 -0.72
CA GLU A 156 8.27 9.29 -0.57
C GLU A 156 7.18 8.23 -0.70
N TYR A 157 6.03 8.48 -0.10
CA TYR A 157 4.92 7.53 -0.07
C TYR A 157 3.96 7.79 -1.23
N TYR A 158 3.73 6.76 -2.03
CA TYR A 158 2.86 6.82 -3.20
C TYR A 158 1.81 5.72 -3.17
N LYS A 159 0.54 6.08 -3.41
CA LYS A 159 -0.54 5.13 -3.68
C LYS A 159 -0.62 4.87 -5.18
N VAL A 160 -0.63 3.60 -5.58
CA VAL A 160 -0.80 3.24 -6.98
C VAL A 160 -2.27 3.41 -7.39
N ILE A 161 -2.52 4.29 -8.37
CA ILE A 161 -3.85 4.56 -8.92
C ILE A 161 -4.17 3.59 -10.06
N SER A 162 -3.21 3.40 -10.96
CA SER A 162 -3.37 2.50 -12.09
C SER A 162 -2.02 2.03 -12.61
N ILE A 163 -2.00 0.84 -13.19
CA ILE A 163 -0.84 0.25 -13.84
C ILE A 163 -1.24 -0.11 -15.27
N SER A 164 -0.40 0.28 -16.23
CA SER A 164 -0.43 -0.21 -17.61
C SER A 164 0.86 -0.97 -17.88
N ASN A 165 0.72 -2.11 -18.55
CA ASN A 165 1.83 -2.99 -18.91
C ASN A 165 2.57 -2.53 -20.18
N THR A 166 2.25 -1.34 -20.68
CA THR A 166 2.98 -0.66 -21.74
C THR A 166 3.57 0.64 -21.20
N SER A 167 4.78 0.99 -21.67
CA SER A 167 5.30 2.35 -21.48
C SER A 167 4.41 3.36 -22.21
N ASN A 168 4.29 4.56 -21.67
CA ASN A 168 3.56 5.65 -22.32
C ASN A 168 4.50 6.85 -22.54
N GLN A 169 4.33 7.56 -23.66
CA GLN A 169 5.08 8.78 -23.93
C GLN A 169 4.55 9.98 -23.11
N ASP A 170 3.33 9.89 -22.57
CA ASP A 170 2.73 10.85 -21.63
C ASP A 170 3.17 10.63 -20.17
N ALA A 171 4.33 10.00 -19.95
CA ALA A 171 4.89 9.92 -18.61
C ALA A 171 5.68 11.20 -18.31
N ASP A 172 5.39 11.80 -17.16
CA ASP A 172 6.09 12.99 -16.65
C ASP A 172 7.51 12.59 -16.19
N GLU A 173 7.66 11.36 -15.68
CA GLU A 173 8.90 10.89 -15.06
C GLU A 173 9.32 9.48 -15.52
N ASN A 174 10.59 9.15 -15.29
CA ASN A 174 11.13 7.80 -15.47
C ASN A 174 11.75 7.33 -14.15
N TRP A 175 11.21 6.27 -13.55
CA TRP A 175 11.61 5.75 -12.25
C TRP A 175 12.24 4.37 -12.36
N SER A 176 13.36 4.13 -11.67
CA SER A 176 14.03 2.83 -11.69
C SER A 176 13.56 1.90 -10.57
N GLY A 177 13.37 0.62 -10.89
CA GLY A 177 12.72 -0.38 -10.04
C GLY A 177 13.45 -0.78 -8.77
N THR A 178 14.69 -0.29 -8.60
CA THR A 178 15.56 -0.60 -7.47
C THR A 178 15.20 0.17 -6.20
N HIS A 179 14.28 1.13 -6.25
CA HIS A 179 14.04 2.08 -5.16
C HIS A 179 12.64 2.02 -4.55
N HIS A 180 11.97 0.86 -4.53
CA HIS A 180 10.68 0.73 -3.84
C HIS A 180 10.68 -0.24 -2.66
N SER A 181 9.88 0.08 -1.64
CA SER A 181 9.62 -0.82 -0.51
C SER A 181 8.64 -1.93 -0.88
N SER A 182 8.43 -2.89 0.04
CA SER A 182 7.22 -3.71 0.03
C SER A 182 5.96 -2.85 0.21
N ALA A 183 4.79 -3.41 -0.12
CA ALA A 183 3.51 -2.74 0.07
C ALA A 183 3.29 -2.38 1.55
N ILE A 184 2.82 -1.16 1.79
CA ILE A 184 2.57 -0.61 3.12
C ILE A 184 1.08 -0.65 3.40
N ASN A 185 0.72 -1.27 4.52
CA ASN A 185 -0.64 -1.27 5.04
C ASN A 185 -0.81 -0.09 5.99
N PHE A 186 -1.58 0.90 5.57
CA PHE A 186 -1.98 2.00 6.44
C PHE A 186 -3.18 1.59 7.31
N ALA A 187 -3.04 1.80 8.61
CA ALA A 187 -4.13 1.64 9.57
C ALA A 187 -4.84 2.98 9.75
N CYS A 188 -6.03 3.09 9.15
CA CYS A 188 -6.86 4.27 9.29
C CYS A 188 -7.62 4.25 10.60
N LYS A 189 -7.16 5.09 11.55
CA LYS A 189 -7.90 5.39 12.78
C LYS A 189 -8.80 6.61 12.54
N ARG A 190 -10.04 6.53 13.02
CA ARG A 190 -10.98 7.65 12.96
C ARG A 190 -11.38 8.05 14.37
N PHE A 191 -11.19 9.32 14.70
CA PHE A 191 -11.59 9.85 15.99
C PHE A 191 -13.11 10.06 16.08
N HIS A 192 -13.69 9.65 17.20
CA HIS A 192 -15.09 9.83 17.51
C HIS A 192 -15.25 10.27 18.96
N LYS A 193 -16.08 11.28 19.21
CA LYS A 193 -16.63 11.52 20.54
C LYS A 193 -17.93 10.74 20.66
N LEU A 194 -17.96 9.75 21.55
CA LEU A 194 -19.09 8.84 21.75
C LEU A 194 -19.72 9.04 23.13
N GLY A 195 -21.04 9.13 23.20
CA GLY A 195 -21.81 9.08 24.43
C GLY A 195 -22.31 7.66 24.69
N ARG A 196 -21.94 7.03 25.80
CA ARG A 196 -22.51 5.74 26.19
C ARG A 196 -23.98 5.91 26.55
N ILE A 197 -24.81 5.03 26.01
CA ILE A 197 -26.26 5.02 26.21
C ILE A 197 -26.71 3.61 26.66
N SER A 198 -27.84 3.51 27.36
CA SER A 198 -28.38 2.23 27.84
C SER A 198 -29.10 1.43 26.77
N SER A 199 -29.63 2.09 25.74
CA SER A 199 -30.36 1.49 24.63
C SER A 199 -30.20 2.32 23.35
N PRO A 200 -30.46 1.77 22.16
CA PRO A 200 -30.30 2.48 20.89
C PRO A 200 -31.03 3.82 20.80
N CYS A 201 -32.17 3.95 21.50
CA CYS A 201 -33.05 5.11 21.46
C CYS A 201 -33.01 5.97 22.72
N SER A 202 -32.10 5.67 23.64
CA SER A 202 -31.91 6.53 24.79
C SER A 202 -31.25 7.85 24.37
N ASN A 203 -31.86 8.96 24.81
CA ASN A 203 -31.25 10.29 24.73
C ASN A 203 -30.33 10.59 25.92
N TYR A 204 -30.40 9.76 26.97
CA TYR A 204 -29.56 9.92 28.14
C TYR A 204 -28.16 9.38 27.89
N ILE A 205 -27.18 10.27 27.92
CA ILE A 205 -25.75 9.94 27.80
C ILE A 205 -25.19 9.82 29.21
N SER A 206 -24.82 8.60 29.62
CA SER A 206 -24.28 8.35 30.95
C SER A 206 -22.81 8.78 31.09
N ARG A 207 -22.05 8.71 30.00
CA ARG A 207 -20.64 9.11 29.95
C ARG A 207 -20.20 9.39 28.52
N THR A 208 -19.31 10.36 28.33
CA THR A 208 -18.68 10.62 27.03
C THR A 208 -17.26 10.08 26.98
N TYR A 209 -16.87 9.55 25.84
CA TYR A 209 -15.53 9.06 25.54
C TYR A 209 -15.04 9.69 24.24
N LYS A 210 -13.77 10.07 24.20
CA LYS A 210 -13.04 10.43 23.00
C LYS A 210 -12.25 9.20 22.54
N LEU A 211 -12.62 8.56 21.44
CA LEU A 211 -12.03 7.29 21.05
C LEU A 211 -11.50 7.36 19.62
N ASN A 212 -10.31 6.85 19.41
CA ASN A 212 -9.86 6.47 18.07
C ASN A 212 -10.39 5.08 17.78
N LEU A 213 -11.29 4.98 16.81
CA LEU A 213 -11.87 3.70 16.42
C LEU A 213 -11.06 3.11 15.27
N GLU A 214 -10.56 1.90 15.47
CA GLU A 214 -9.84 1.12 14.47
C GLU A 214 -10.78 0.18 13.70
N ASN A 215 -10.40 -0.19 12.47
CA ASN A 215 -11.12 -1.12 11.61
C ASN A 215 -12.56 -0.73 11.28
N LEU A 216 -12.85 0.56 11.26
CA LEU A 216 -14.13 1.06 10.77
C LEU A 216 -14.14 1.15 9.24
N PRO A 217 -15.10 0.50 8.54
CA PRO A 217 -15.22 0.63 7.09
C PRO A 217 -15.54 2.08 6.68
N SER A 218 -16.34 2.78 7.46
CA SER A 218 -16.71 4.18 7.25
C SER A 218 -16.82 4.95 8.57
N LYS A 219 -16.77 6.28 8.49
CA LYS A 219 -16.98 7.17 9.63
C LYS A 219 -18.40 7.01 10.17
N LEU A 220 -18.55 6.97 11.49
CA LEU A 220 -19.87 6.88 12.10
C LEU A 220 -20.61 8.21 11.98
N THR A 221 -21.91 8.13 11.69
CA THR A 221 -22.76 9.30 11.46
C THR A 221 -23.10 9.99 12.78
N VAL A 222 -22.81 11.29 12.87
CA VAL A 222 -23.16 12.11 14.05
C VAL A 222 -24.67 12.04 14.32
N GLY A 223 -25.03 11.94 15.61
CA GLY A 223 -26.41 11.84 16.08
C GLY A 223 -27.02 10.43 16.00
N LYS A 224 -26.36 9.48 15.32
CA LYS A 224 -26.81 8.08 15.27
C LYS A 224 -26.26 7.27 16.43
N SER A 225 -26.98 6.21 16.76
CA SER A 225 -26.57 5.23 17.76
C SER A 225 -26.00 3.99 17.08
N TYR A 226 -24.97 3.40 17.68
CA TYR A 226 -24.33 2.16 17.25
C TYR A 226 -24.07 1.27 18.46
N ARG A 227 -24.05 -0.05 18.25
CA ARG A 227 -23.56 -1.02 19.22
C ARG A 227 -22.13 -1.38 18.82
N ILE A 228 -21.18 -1.07 19.68
CA ILE A 228 -19.74 -1.32 19.48
C ILE A 228 -19.30 -2.27 20.59
N ASN A 229 -18.82 -3.45 20.22
CA ASN A 229 -18.36 -4.50 21.15
C ASN A 229 -19.36 -4.78 22.30
N GLY A 230 -20.65 -4.83 21.95
CA GLY A 230 -21.73 -5.12 22.89
C GLY A 230 -22.32 -3.91 23.63
N THR A 231 -21.67 -2.75 23.63
CA THR A 231 -22.12 -1.52 24.30
C THR A 231 -22.74 -0.52 23.31
N TYR A 232 -23.82 0.15 23.70
CA TYR A 232 -24.43 1.19 22.87
C TYR A 232 -23.79 2.56 23.06
N TYR A 233 -23.54 3.23 21.94
CA TYR A 233 -22.97 4.57 21.87
C TYR A 233 -23.79 5.45 20.93
N LYS A 234 -24.00 6.71 21.30
CA LYS A 234 -24.47 7.78 20.42
C LYS A 234 -23.27 8.60 19.94
N VAL A 235 -23.16 8.81 18.63
CA VAL A 235 -22.05 9.60 18.06
C VAL A 235 -22.32 11.07 18.32
N ILE A 236 -21.46 11.72 19.08
CA ILE A 236 -21.54 13.15 19.41
C ILE A 236 -20.77 13.97 18.37
N SER A 237 -19.58 13.53 18.03
CA SER A 237 -18.80 14.07 16.93
C SER A 237 -17.97 12.97 16.28
N SER A 238 -17.59 13.18 15.02
CA SER A 238 -16.70 12.26 14.31
C SER A 238 -15.74 13.04 13.41
N SER A 239 -14.54 12.51 13.28
CA SER A 239 -13.44 13.07 12.51
C SER A 239 -12.74 11.95 11.74
N ASP A 240 -12.24 12.29 10.55
CA ASP A 240 -11.46 11.38 9.72
C ASP A 240 -9.98 11.33 10.12
N PHE A 241 -9.63 12.07 11.18
CA PHE A 241 -8.29 12.12 11.75
C PHE A 241 -8.24 11.29 13.04
N GLN A 242 -7.08 10.72 13.32
CA GLN A 242 -6.73 10.31 14.68
C GLN A 242 -6.54 11.57 15.53
N ASP A 243 -7.01 11.54 16.77
CA ASP A 243 -6.72 12.60 17.75
C ASP A 243 -5.74 12.03 18.78
N GLN A 244 -4.70 12.82 19.10
CA GLN A 244 -3.77 12.48 20.18
C GLN A 244 -4.41 12.70 21.57
N ASP A 245 -5.46 13.52 21.63
CA ASP A 245 -6.28 13.74 22.83
C ASP A 245 -7.43 12.73 22.96
N ALA A 246 -7.37 11.60 22.25
CA ALA A 246 -8.28 10.50 22.48
C ALA A 246 -8.03 9.89 23.87
N ASP A 247 -9.11 9.58 24.58
CA ASP A 247 -9.05 8.91 25.87
C ASP A 247 -8.54 7.47 25.71
N ASP A 248 -8.83 6.82 24.56
CA ASP A 248 -8.41 5.44 24.26
C ASP A 248 -8.45 5.13 22.74
N ASP A 249 -7.74 4.08 22.34
CA ASP A 249 -7.81 3.46 21.02
C ASP A 249 -8.67 2.18 21.12
N LEU A 250 -9.85 2.17 20.49
CA LEU A 250 -10.78 1.05 20.57
C LEU A 250 -10.82 0.27 19.24
N TYR A 251 -10.42 -1.00 19.32
CA TYR A 251 -10.59 -1.94 18.22
C TYR A 251 -12.06 -2.36 18.07
N VAL A 252 -12.65 -2.10 16.90
CA VAL A 252 -14.05 -2.44 16.63
C VAL A 252 -14.13 -3.84 16.02
N SER A 253 -14.48 -4.84 16.82
CA SER A 253 -14.68 -6.22 16.34
C SER A 253 -16.14 -6.51 15.98
N ASN A 254 -17.10 -5.82 16.60
CA ASN A 254 -18.52 -5.96 16.35
C ASN A 254 -19.22 -4.59 16.31
N LEU A 255 -19.55 -4.13 15.10
CA LEU A 255 -20.32 -2.91 14.86
C LEU A 255 -21.72 -3.24 14.36
N VAL A 256 -22.76 -2.78 15.08
CA VAL A 256 -24.16 -2.90 14.66
C VAL A 256 -24.83 -1.53 14.66
N GLY A 257 -25.52 -1.17 13.58
CA GLY A 257 -26.17 0.13 13.39
C GLY A 257 -25.91 0.72 11.99
N PRO A 258 -26.30 1.98 11.73
CA PRO A 258 -26.94 2.92 12.67
C PRO A 258 -28.37 2.51 13.03
N TYR A 259 -28.76 2.70 14.28
CA TYR A 259 -30.15 2.56 14.69
C TYR A 259 -30.94 3.85 14.39
N SER A 260 -32.11 3.70 13.76
CA SER A 260 -33.06 4.79 13.47
C SER A 260 -34.17 4.81 14.52
N CYS A 261 -34.04 5.69 15.50
CA CYS A 261 -35.09 5.90 16.48
C CYS A 261 -36.09 6.93 15.95
N ARG A 262 -37.37 6.53 15.83
CA ARG A 262 -38.46 7.49 15.62
C ARG A 262 -38.63 8.26 16.92
N VAL A 263 -38.22 9.52 16.93
CA VAL A 263 -38.57 10.43 18.02
C VAL A 263 -40.08 10.65 17.91
N SER A 264 -40.85 10.18 18.90
CA SER A 264 -42.24 10.63 19.07
C SER A 264 -42.20 12.14 19.24
N THR A 265 -42.94 12.87 18.41
CA THR A 265 -42.95 14.34 18.34
C THR A 265 -43.43 15.03 19.63
N ASN A 266 -43.79 14.27 20.68
CA ASN A 266 -44.30 14.81 21.93
C ASN A 266 -43.22 15.05 23.01
N ASP A 267 -41.96 14.70 22.75
CA ASP A 267 -40.85 14.85 23.72
C ASP A 267 -39.77 15.86 23.28
N LEU A 268 -40.06 16.70 22.28
CA LEU A 268 -39.22 17.84 21.92
C LEU A 268 -39.48 19.02 22.86
N THR A 269 -39.21 18.84 24.15
CA THR A 269 -38.52 19.93 24.84
C THR A 269 -37.06 19.79 24.45
N THR A 270 -36.59 20.73 23.63
CA THR A 270 -35.17 20.92 23.35
C THR A 270 -34.47 21.24 24.66
N ASN A 271 -34.09 20.21 25.42
CA ASN A 271 -32.95 20.31 26.31
C ASN A 271 -31.75 20.44 25.38
N GLU A 272 -31.49 21.68 24.95
CA GLU A 272 -30.15 22.11 24.60
C GLU A 272 -29.23 21.49 25.63
N ILE A 273 -28.27 20.69 25.16
CA ILE A 273 -27.18 20.25 26.01
C ILE A 273 -26.55 21.54 26.51
N THR A 274 -26.85 21.90 27.76
CA THR A 274 -26.26 23.04 28.45
C THR A 274 -24.78 22.71 28.59
N HIS A 275 -24.00 23.13 27.60
CA HIS A 275 -22.56 23.19 27.73
C HIS A 275 -22.28 24.14 28.87
N THR A 276 -21.83 23.61 30.01
CA THR A 276 -21.33 24.43 31.12
C THR A 276 -20.33 25.44 30.53
N PRO A 277 -20.58 26.74 30.66
CA PRO A 277 -19.71 27.76 30.10
C PRO A 277 -18.28 27.57 30.63
N ILE A 278 -17.30 27.64 29.74
CA ILE A 278 -15.89 27.70 30.11
C ILE A 278 -15.45 29.16 30.13
N GLN A 279 -14.67 29.52 31.15
CA GLN A 279 -14.02 30.81 31.20
C GLN A 279 -12.83 30.81 30.23
N ILE A 280 -12.86 31.71 29.24
CA ILE A 280 -11.77 31.96 28.31
C ILE A 280 -11.09 33.27 28.69
N VAL A 281 -9.77 33.23 28.84
CA VAL A 281 -8.92 34.39 29.09
C VAL A 281 -8.04 34.62 27.86
N VAL A 282 -8.06 35.84 27.35
CA VAL A 282 -7.30 36.26 26.16
C VAL A 282 -6.09 37.06 26.59
N PHE A 283 -4.93 36.70 26.06
CA PHE A 283 -3.66 37.38 26.26
C PHE A 283 -3.14 37.91 24.93
N ASP A 284 -2.53 39.09 24.95
CA ASP A 284 -1.73 39.59 23.83
C ASP A 284 -0.38 38.85 23.74
N MET A 285 0.42 39.19 22.72
CA MET A 285 1.76 38.60 22.51
C MET A 285 2.78 38.98 23.59
N LEU A 286 2.48 40.01 24.41
CA LEU A 286 3.31 40.40 25.55
C LEU A 286 2.89 39.67 26.84
N GLY A 287 1.89 38.78 26.76
CA GLY A 287 1.38 38.02 27.89
C GLY A 287 0.45 38.84 28.80
N LYS A 288 0.03 40.04 28.39
CA LYS A 288 -0.93 40.85 29.15
C LYS A 288 -2.34 40.33 28.90
N LYS A 289 -3.11 40.15 29.97
CA LYS A 289 -4.54 39.83 29.90
C LYS A 289 -5.30 41.00 29.28
N VAL A 290 -5.93 40.79 28.13
CA VAL A 290 -6.68 41.83 27.40
C VAL A 290 -8.19 41.63 27.45
N LYS A 291 -8.67 40.40 27.66
CA LYS A 291 -10.11 40.10 27.74
C LYS A 291 -10.36 38.82 28.52
N ALA A 292 -11.53 38.69 29.13
CA ALA A 292 -12.06 37.42 29.63
C ALA A 292 -13.57 37.35 29.36
N TYR A 293 -14.06 36.18 28.99
CA TYR A 293 -15.48 35.94 28.71
C TYR A 293 -15.82 34.46 28.91
N GLU A 294 -17.11 34.18 29.01
CA GLU A 294 -17.62 32.81 29.05
C GLU A 294 -18.08 32.37 27.67
N ALA A 295 -17.76 31.13 27.30
CA ALA A 295 -18.19 30.54 26.05
C ALA A 295 -18.41 29.04 26.20
N THR A 296 -19.13 28.43 25.26
CA THR A 296 -19.37 26.98 25.25
C THR A 296 -18.24 26.18 24.60
N SER A 297 -17.34 26.84 23.86
CA SER A 297 -16.11 26.24 23.33
C SER A 297 -15.06 27.31 22.98
N MET A 298 -13.79 26.89 22.83
CA MET A 298 -12.70 27.74 22.35
C MET A 298 -12.75 28.04 20.84
N ASP A 299 -13.76 27.53 20.12
CA ASP A 299 -13.99 27.84 18.70
C ASP A 299 -14.91 29.04 18.52
N LYS A 300 -15.75 29.35 19.52
CA LYS A 300 -16.60 30.55 19.54
C LYS A 300 -15.87 31.71 20.21
N VAL A 301 -14.89 32.25 19.49
CA VAL A 301 -14.06 33.36 19.98
C VAL A 301 -14.80 34.69 19.87
N ASP A 302 -14.99 35.40 20.99
CA ASP A 302 -15.46 36.79 20.95
C ASP A 302 -14.31 37.77 20.68
N THR A 303 -14.14 38.12 19.41
CA THR A 303 -13.12 39.06 18.93
C THR A 303 -13.48 40.54 19.07
N ARG A 304 -14.71 40.88 19.53
CA ARG A 304 -15.13 42.29 19.65
C ARG A 304 -14.21 43.05 20.61
N GLY A 305 -13.75 44.22 20.18
CA GLY A 305 -12.84 45.07 20.95
C GLY A 305 -11.37 44.63 20.91
N LEU A 306 -11.03 43.57 20.19
CA LEU A 306 -9.63 43.20 19.93
C LEU A 306 -9.17 43.84 18.62
N GLY A 307 -7.99 44.47 18.63
CA GLY A 307 -7.35 44.97 17.42
C GLY A 307 -6.75 43.85 16.57
N LYS A 308 -6.26 44.20 15.37
CA LYS A 308 -5.51 43.28 14.52
C LYS A 308 -4.27 42.77 15.26
N GLY A 309 -3.99 41.47 15.16
CA GLY A 309 -2.85 40.87 15.83
C GLY A 309 -3.05 39.41 16.20
N VAL A 310 -2.05 38.88 16.92
CA VAL A 310 -2.04 37.51 17.40
C VAL A 310 -2.38 37.49 18.88
N TYR A 311 -3.24 36.55 19.29
CA TYR A 311 -3.65 36.41 20.68
C TYR A 311 -3.60 34.95 21.12
N ILE A 312 -3.43 34.75 22.42
CA ILE A 312 -3.45 33.44 23.08
C ILE A 312 -4.70 33.35 23.95
N LEU A 313 -5.53 32.33 23.72
CA LEU A 313 -6.68 32.00 24.53
C LEU A 313 -6.28 30.89 25.49
N LYS A 314 -6.58 31.05 26.77
CA LYS A 314 -6.43 30.00 27.79
C LYS A 314 -7.78 29.72 28.44
N SER A 315 -8.06 28.46 28.68
CA SER A 315 -9.18 27.99 29.50
C SER A 315 -8.79 26.71 30.23
N LYS A 316 -9.67 26.17 31.08
CA LYS A 316 -9.50 24.83 31.65
C LYS A 316 -9.45 23.72 30.59
N ALA A 317 -9.99 23.95 29.39
CA ALA A 317 -10.00 22.99 28.30
C ALA A 317 -8.73 23.02 27.44
N GLY A 318 -7.83 24.01 27.62
CA GLY A 318 -6.58 24.09 26.87
C GLY A 318 -6.16 25.51 26.49
N THR A 319 -5.18 25.58 25.59
CA THR A 319 -4.61 26.83 25.05
C THR A 319 -4.73 26.85 23.53
N LYS A 320 -5.13 27.98 22.95
CA LYS A 320 -5.29 28.17 21.50
C LYS A 320 -4.72 29.50 21.04
N LYS A 321 -4.07 29.51 19.88
CA LYS A 321 -3.57 30.74 19.22
C LYS A 321 -4.57 31.18 18.16
N ILE A 322 -4.84 32.48 18.07
CA ILE A 322 -5.66 33.07 17.02
C ILE A 322 -4.93 34.24 16.35
N LEU A 323 -5.27 34.49 15.09
CA LEU A 323 -4.85 35.66 14.32
C LEU A 323 -6.09 36.44 13.91
N ILE A 324 -6.17 37.71 14.31
CA ILE A 324 -7.20 38.66 13.88
C ILE A 324 -6.58 39.53 12.78
N LYS A 325 -7.13 39.43 11.57
CA LYS A 325 -6.62 40.09 10.36
C LYS A 325 -7.18 41.49 10.16
#